data_AF-A0A3C0R4T9-F1
#
_entry.id   AF-A0A3C0R4T9-F1
#
_cell.length_a   1.000
_cell.length_b   1.000
_cell.length_c   1.000
_cell.angle_alpha   90.00
_cell.angle_beta   90.00
_cell.angle_gamma   90.00
#
_symmetry.space_group_name_H-M   'P 1'
#
loop_
_entity.id
_entity.type
_entity.pdbx_description
1 polymer ?
#
loop_
_entity_poly.entity_id
_entity_poly.type
_entity_poly.pdbx_seq_one_letter_code
_entity_poly.pdbx_strand_id
1 'polypeptide(L)'
;MWSLDRDPNAISKEFGSLNSMLASIGVPEERCETNLSENELHRISYHLTCVHAIQEGDISEKDGWDYIDSKCVYSYSNSLPRSFGGFSGGGIWSVEVKKSKSTGKLSVGKAALVGVSFYETKIENKVRYMRGHFVRSIYDMAWRNFG
;
A
#
# COMPACT_ATOMS: atom_id res chain seq x y z
N MET A 1 -5.24 -7.21 -15.72
CA MET A 1 -6.21 -6.70 -14.71
C MET A 1 -6.28 -7.72 -13.60
N TRP A 2 -6.15 -7.33 -12.32
CA TRP A 2 -6.27 -8.25 -11.19
C TRP A 2 -7.76 -8.52 -10.90
N SER A 3 -8.10 -9.75 -10.53
CA SER A 3 -9.49 -10.16 -10.35
C SER A 3 -9.95 -10.00 -8.90
N LEU A 4 -11.10 -9.35 -8.69
CA LEU A 4 -11.70 -9.10 -7.38
C LEU A 4 -12.74 -10.15 -6.97
N ASP A 5 -13.03 -11.12 -7.84
CA ASP A 5 -13.91 -12.28 -7.58
C ASP A 5 -13.21 -13.43 -6.84
N ARG A 6 -11.95 -13.24 -6.45
CA ARG A 6 -11.16 -14.24 -5.73
C ARG A 6 -11.66 -14.39 -4.29
N ASP A 7 -11.53 -15.61 -3.76
CA ASP A 7 -11.93 -15.90 -2.38
C ASP A 7 -11.11 -15.04 -1.37
N PRO A 8 -11.76 -14.15 -0.60
CA PRO A 8 -11.09 -13.31 0.40
C PRO A 8 -10.32 -14.13 1.44
N ASN A 9 -10.82 -15.30 1.82
CA ASN A 9 -10.16 -16.14 2.84
C ASN A 9 -8.84 -16.73 2.33
N ALA A 10 -8.84 -17.19 1.08
CA ALA A 10 -7.62 -17.66 0.42
C ALA A 10 -6.58 -16.54 0.28
N ILE A 11 -7.00 -15.34 -0.13
CA ILE A 11 -6.10 -14.18 -0.24
C ILE A 11 -5.55 -13.78 1.13
N SER A 12 -6.39 -13.67 2.15
CA SER A 12 -5.96 -13.31 3.51
C SER A 12 -4.96 -14.32 4.07
N LYS A 13 -5.20 -15.62 3.87
CA LYS A 13 -4.30 -16.68 4.34
C LYS A 13 -2.95 -16.67 3.63
N GLU A 14 -2.92 -16.45 2.31
CA GLU A 14 -1.68 -16.51 1.53
C GLU A 14 -0.88 -15.19 1.60
N PHE A 15 -1.56 -14.05 1.70
CA PHE A 15 -0.96 -12.73 1.49
C PHE A 15 -1.17 -11.74 2.63
N GLY A 16 -2.11 -12.00 3.54
CA GLY A 16 -2.51 -11.09 4.62
C GLY A 16 -2.01 -11.47 6.02
N SER A 17 -1.16 -12.49 6.14
CA SER A 17 -0.59 -12.92 7.42
C SER A 17 0.58 -12.04 7.88
N LEU A 18 0.96 -12.19 9.16
CA LEU A 18 2.17 -11.60 9.72
C LEU A 18 3.39 -11.91 8.84
N ASN A 19 4.29 -10.93 8.74
CA ASN A 19 5.51 -10.91 7.91
C ASN A 19 5.28 -10.91 6.39
N SER A 20 4.04 -10.93 5.90
CA SER A 20 3.79 -10.65 4.49
C SER A 20 4.29 -9.25 4.14
N MET A 21 5.02 -9.13 3.02
CA MET A 21 5.56 -7.86 2.57
C MET A 21 4.53 -7.12 1.73
N LEU A 22 4.15 -5.94 2.19
CA LEU A 22 3.28 -5.00 1.51
C LEU A 22 4.11 -3.96 0.76
N ALA A 23 3.62 -3.58 -0.41
CA ALA A 23 4.10 -2.47 -1.20
C ALA A 23 2.90 -1.58 -1.58
N SER A 24 3.06 -0.28 -1.38
CA SER A 24 2.08 0.72 -1.82
C SER A 24 2.80 1.81 -2.60
N ILE A 25 2.24 2.21 -3.73
CA ILE A 25 2.79 3.25 -4.58
C ILE A 25 1.79 4.39 -4.66
N GLY A 26 2.29 5.61 -4.53
CA GLY A 26 1.49 6.82 -4.71
C GLY A 26 2.35 7.98 -5.18
N VAL A 27 1.70 9.13 -5.38
CA VAL A 27 2.33 10.40 -5.77
C VAL A 27 2.28 11.32 -4.55
N PRO A 28 3.23 11.21 -3.61
CA PRO A 28 3.15 11.93 -2.33
C PRO A 28 3.11 13.44 -2.57
N GLU A 29 2.46 14.16 -1.65
CA GLU A 29 2.23 15.60 -1.73
C GLU A 29 1.51 16.04 -3.02
N GLU A 30 0.91 15.08 -3.75
CA GLU A 30 0.36 15.27 -5.10
C GLU A 30 1.35 15.98 -6.04
N ARG A 31 2.65 15.75 -5.80
CA ARG A 31 3.72 16.52 -6.43
C ARG A 31 3.79 16.20 -7.92
N CYS A 32 3.34 17.17 -8.71
CA CYS A 32 3.40 17.12 -10.15
C CYS A 32 3.81 18.49 -10.70
N GLU A 33 4.78 18.49 -11.61
CA GLU A 33 5.23 19.69 -12.31
C GLU A 33 4.68 19.62 -13.74
N THR A 34 3.95 20.65 -14.16
CA THR A 34 3.39 20.75 -15.50
C THR A 34 3.89 22.02 -16.16
N ASN A 35 4.57 21.88 -17.28
CA ASN A 35 5.06 22.98 -18.11
C ASN A 35 4.35 22.93 -19.45
N LEU A 36 3.78 24.06 -19.87
CA LEU A 36 3.14 24.22 -21.17
C LEU A 36 4.03 25.14 -22.03
N SER A 37 4.41 24.67 -23.21
CA SER A 37 4.98 25.50 -24.29
C SER A 37 3.97 25.61 -25.44
N GLU A 38 4.26 26.41 -26.47
CA GLU A 38 3.30 26.73 -27.54
C GLU A 38 2.65 25.49 -28.19
N ASN A 39 3.36 24.36 -28.28
CA ASN A 39 2.84 23.10 -28.85
C ASN A 39 3.13 21.85 -28.01
N GLU A 40 3.71 21.98 -26.82
CA GLU A 40 4.09 20.83 -26.00
C GLU A 40 3.58 20.95 -24.56
N LEU A 41 3.07 19.84 -24.04
CA LEU A 41 2.74 19.66 -22.64
C LEU A 41 3.79 18.72 -22.03
N HIS A 42 4.58 19.22 -21.09
CA HIS A 42 5.51 18.40 -20.32
C HIS A 42 5.00 18.24 -18.88
N ARG A 43 4.77 16.99 -18.45
CA ARG A 43 4.28 16.68 -17.11
C ARG A 43 5.20 15.67 -16.41
N ILE A 44 5.76 16.07 -15.26
CA ILE A 44 6.60 15.22 -14.40
C ILE A 44 5.82 14.88 -13.15
N SER A 45 5.70 13.59 -12.83
CA SER A 45 5.10 13.09 -11.58
C SER A 45 6.16 12.41 -10.72
N TYR A 46 6.13 12.66 -9.42
CA TYR A 46 7.05 12.05 -8.46
C TYR A 46 6.37 10.90 -7.74
N HIS A 47 6.90 9.69 -7.85
CA HIS A 47 6.33 8.50 -7.22
C HIS A 47 7.15 8.08 -6.01
N LEU A 48 6.47 7.58 -4.97
CA LEU A 48 7.09 6.96 -3.81
C LEU A 48 6.50 5.57 -3.60
N THR A 49 7.38 4.61 -3.31
CA THR A 49 6.97 3.27 -2.88
C THR A 49 7.22 3.13 -1.39
N CYS A 50 6.19 2.78 -0.62
CA CYS A 50 6.32 2.38 0.77
C CYS A 50 6.30 0.85 0.83
N VAL A 51 7.31 0.26 1.47
CA VAL A 51 7.40 -1.18 1.70
C VAL A 51 7.37 -1.44 3.19
N HIS A 52 6.52 -2.38 3.61
CA HIS A 52 6.27 -2.69 5.01
C HIS A 52 5.99 -4.18 5.18
N ALA A 53 6.46 -4.81 6.26
CA ALA A 53 6.09 -6.19 6.57
C ALA A 53 5.04 -6.17 7.67
N ILE A 54 3.90 -6.85 7.47
CA ILE A 54 2.80 -6.86 8.44
C ILE A 54 3.30 -7.33 9.80
N GLN A 55 3.10 -6.50 10.83
CA GLN A 55 3.41 -6.78 12.23
C GLN A 55 2.13 -6.99 13.04
N GLU A 56 2.31 -7.47 14.27
CA GLU A 56 1.23 -7.54 15.25
C GLU A 56 0.69 -6.14 15.55
N GLY A 57 -0.63 -5.98 15.49
CA GLY A 57 -1.31 -4.70 15.71
C GLY A 57 -1.50 -3.82 14.46
N ASP A 58 -0.93 -4.18 13.32
CA ASP A 58 -1.12 -3.41 12.07
C ASP A 58 -2.50 -3.64 11.45
N ILE A 59 -3.09 -4.81 11.68
CA ILE A 59 -4.43 -5.16 11.20
C ILE A 59 -5.43 -4.87 12.32
N SER A 60 -6.49 -4.16 11.98
CA SER A 60 -7.59 -3.87 12.90
C SER A 60 -8.94 -3.99 12.21
N GLU A 61 -9.99 -4.19 13.00
CA GLU A 61 -11.37 -4.17 12.51
C GLU A 61 -12.16 -3.09 13.23
N LYS A 62 -12.95 -2.32 12.47
CA LYS A 62 -13.83 -1.29 13.01
C LYS A 62 -15.02 -1.07 12.08
N ASP A 63 -16.22 -0.96 12.66
CA ASP A 63 -17.47 -0.66 11.95
C ASP A 63 -17.76 -1.60 10.76
N GLY A 64 -17.36 -2.88 10.87
CA GLY A 64 -17.52 -3.90 9.83
C GLY A 64 -16.38 -3.98 8.82
N TRP A 65 -15.50 -2.98 8.77
CA TRP A 65 -14.35 -2.94 7.87
C TRP A 65 -13.09 -3.47 8.54
N ASP A 66 -12.25 -4.14 7.76
CA ASP A 66 -10.88 -4.47 8.13
C ASP A 66 -9.91 -3.43 7.53
N TYR A 67 -8.91 -3.09 8.32
CA TYR A 67 -7.93 -2.07 8.03
C TYR A 67 -6.53 -2.61 8.19
N ILE A 68 -5.62 -2.04 7.41
CA ILE A 68 -4.18 -2.24 7.54
C ILE A 68 -3.49 -0.88 7.70
N ASP A 69 -2.63 -0.78 8.70
CA ASP A 69 -1.77 0.37 8.93
C ASP A 69 -0.32 0.05 8.55
N SER A 70 0.25 0.85 7.66
CA SER A 70 1.68 0.81 7.32
C SER A 70 2.41 1.93 8.05
N LYS A 71 3.33 1.56 8.93
CA LYS A 71 4.08 2.49 9.77
C LYS A 71 5.19 3.18 8.99
N CYS A 72 5.18 4.51 8.98
CA CYS A 72 6.25 5.36 8.44
C CYS A 72 6.98 6.07 9.59
N VAL A 73 8.30 5.87 9.68
CA VAL A 73 9.12 6.43 10.76
C VAL A 73 10.07 7.50 10.21
N TYR A 74 9.86 8.75 10.62
CA TYR A 74 10.61 9.93 10.17
C TYR A 74 11.98 10.07 10.84
N SER A 75 12.31 9.28 11.86
CA SER A 75 13.61 9.35 12.52
C SER A 75 14.76 8.78 11.69
N TYR A 76 14.47 7.98 10.66
CA TYR A 76 15.49 7.27 9.88
C TYR A 76 15.86 7.98 8.56
N SER A 77 15.08 8.98 8.13
CA SER A 77 15.40 9.76 6.93
C SER A 77 14.76 11.13 6.95
N ASN A 78 15.54 12.16 6.63
CA ASN A 78 15.04 13.52 6.37
C ASN A 78 14.35 13.65 5.00
N SER A 79 14.35 12.60 4.17
CA SER A 79 13.84 12.62 2.80
C SER A 79 12.40 12.12 2.64
N LEU A 80 11.71 11.75 3.73
CA LEU A 80 10.30 11.38 3.64
C LEU A 80 9.44 12.61 3.35
N PRO A 81 8.37 12.47 2.54
CA PRO A 81 7.48 13.57 2.25
C PRO A 81 6.74 14.01 3.51
N ARG A 82 6.30 15.27 3.55
CA ARG A 82 5.48 15.82 4.63
C ARG A 82 4.06 15.26 4.60
N SER A 83 3.59 14.83 3.42
CA SER A 83 2.28 14.21 3.20
C SER A 83 2.37 13.05 2.22
N PHE A 84 1.61 12.00 2.49
CA PHE A 84 1.30 10.92 1.56
C PHE A 84 -0.03 11.17 0.83
N GLY A 85 -0.52 12.41 0.81
CA GLY A 85 -1.54 12.86 -0.14
C GLY A 85 -1.16 12.43 -1.56
N GLY A 86 -2.12 11.90 -2.31
CA GLY A 86 -1.86 11.20 -3.58
C GLY A 86 -1.54 9.70 -3.48
N PHE A 87 -1.58 9.10 -2.27
CA PHE A 87 -1.67 7.64 -2.08
C PHE A 87 -3.11 7.12 -2.00
N SER A 88 -4.09 7.99 -1.73
CA SER A 88 -5.50 7.60 -1.61
C SER A 88 -6.01 7.01 -2.92
N GLY A 89 -6.75 5.91 -2.83
CA GLY A 89 -7.17 5.08 -3.98
C GLY A 89 -6.07 4.15 -4.53
N GLY A 90 -4.82 4.29 -4.06
CA GLY A 90 -3.70 3.46 -4.45
C GLY A 90 -3.79 2.04 -3.89
N GLY A 91 -3.48 1.05 -4.73
CA GLY A 91 -3.48 -0.35 -4.32
C GLY A 91 -2.37 -0.68 -3.33
N ILE A 92 -2.70 -1.48 -2.32
CA ILE A 92 -1.77 -2.11 -1.40
C ILE A 92 -1.55 -3.54 -1.88
N TRP A 93 -0.32 -3.85 -2.28
CA TRP A 93 0.05 -5.13 -2.85
C TRP A 93 0.86 -5.93 -1.85
N SER A 94 0.44 -7.16 -1.56
CA SER A 94 1.29 -8.12 -0.87
C SER A 94 2.12 -8.87 -1.90
N VAL A 95 3.42 -8.96 -1.67
CA VAL A 95 4.40 -9.52 -2.61
C VAL A 95 5.20 -10.59 -1.88
N GLU A 96 5.17 -11.80 -2.42
CA GLU A 96 5.99 -12.90 -1.94
C GLU A 96 7.46 -12.63 -2.29
N VAL A 97 8.32 -12.50 -1.28
CA VAL A 97 9.76 -12.31 -1.49
C VAL A 97 10.52 -13.48 -0.91
N LYS A 98 11.23 -14.19 -1.78
CA LYS A 98 12.04 -15.36 -1.42
C LYS A 98 13.52 -14.98 -1.49
N LYS A 99 14.25 -15.29 -0.43
CA LYS A 99 15.71 -15.19 -0.41
C LYS A 99 16.32 -16.56 -0.69
N SER A 100 17.11 -16.67 -1.74
CA SER A 100 17.89 -17.88 -2.01
C SER A 100 18.90 -18.11 -0.87
N LYS A 101 18.89 -19.30 -0.27
CA LYS A 101 19.86 -19.67 0.78
C LYS A 101 21.29 -19.81 0.23
N SER A 102 21.45 -20.22 -1.02
CA SER A 102 22.76 -20.48 -1.64
C SER A 102 23.42 -19.21 -2.19
N THR A 103 22.63 -18.29 -2.76
CA THR A 103 23.17 -17.09 -3.43
C THR A 103 22.85 -15.79 -2.70
N GLY A 104 21.97 -15.83 -1.69
CA GLY A 104 21.50 -14.63 -0.99
C GLY A 104 20.60 -13.71 -1.82
N LYS A 105 20.39 -14.02 -3.11
CA LYS A 105 19.58 -13.21 -4.02
C LYS A 105 18.11 -13.23 -3.61
N LEU A 106 17.46 -12.08 -3.70
CA LEU A 106 16.01 -11.96 -3.57
C LEU A 106 15.35 -12.30 -4.92
N SER A 107 14.22 -12.96 -4.84
CA SER A 107 13.33 -13.24 -5.96
C SER A 107 11.91 -12.89 -5.55
N VAL A 108 11.15 -12.36 -6.50
CA VAL A 108 9.74 -12.04 -6.32
C VAL A 108 8.93 -13.23 -6.83
N GLY A 109 8.02 -13.73 -6.00
CA GLY A 109 7.10 -14.79 -6.32
C GLY A 109 5.73 -14.23 -6.72
N LYS A 110 4.68 -14.78 -6.14
CA LYS A 110 3.31 -14.30 -6.38
C LYS A 110 3.09 -12.93 -5.73
N ALA A 111 2.11 -12.21 -6.24
CA ALA A 111 1.62 -10.99 -5.62
C ALA A 111 0.09 -10.98 -5.64
N ALA A 112 -0.52 -10.24 -4.70
CA ALA A 112 -1.95 -10.00 -4.65
C ALA A 112 -2.26 -8.58 -4.22
N LEU A 113 -3.32 -8.00 -4.79
CA LEU A 113 -3.92 -6.78 -4.25
C LEU A 113 -4.58 -7.16 -2.92
N VAL A 114 -4.16 -6.59 -1.81
CA VAL A 114 -4.68 -6.92 -0.47
C VAL A 114 -5.38 -5.76 0.19
N GLY A 115 -5.31 -4.56 -0.40
CA GLY A 115 -5.99 -3.40 0.13
C GLY A 115 -5.96 -2.20 -0.77
N VAL A 116 -6.58 -1.12 -0.31
CA VAL A 116 -6.58 0.19 -0.97
C VAL A 116 -6.34 1.26 0.10
N SER A 117 -5.29 2.05 -0.08
CA SER A 117 -4.97 3.18 0.80
C SER A 117 -6.04 4.26 0.69
N PHE A 118 -6.43 4.87 1.80
CA PHE A 118 -7.42 5.96 1.78
C PHE A 118 -7.13 7.09 2.77
N TYR A 119 -6.24 6.87 3.74
CA TYR A 119 -6.01 7.81 4.82
C TYR A 119 -4.56 7.80 5.30
N GLU A 120 -4.10 8.95 5.80
CA GLU A 120 -2.85 9.06 6.56
C GLU A 120 -3.09 9.75 7.90
N THR A 121 -2.43 9.29 8.96
CA THR A 121 -2.53 9.93 10.28
C THR A 121 -1.71 11.23 10.34
N LYS A 122 -1.90 12.02 11.40
CA LYS A 122 -0.92 13.05 11.76
C LYS A 122 0.43 12.40 12.11
N ILE A 123 1.50 13.18 12.00
CA ILE A 123 2.83 12.76 12.49
C ILE A 123 2.86 13.03 13.98
N GLU A 124 3.00 11.98 14.78
CA GLU A 124 3.12 12.05 16.23
C GLU A 124 4.34 11.22 16.66
N ASN A 125 5.19 11.78 17.51
CA ASN A 125 6.44 11.14 17.94
C ASN A 125 7.31 10.62 16.77
N LYS A 126 7.37 11.39 15.66
CA LYS A 126 8.08 11.04 14.42
C LYS A 126 7.53 9.80 13.70
N VAL A 127 6.29 9.41 13.99
CA VAL A 127 5.60 8.28 13.36
C VAL A 127 4.32 8.77 12.71
N ARG A 128 4.01 8.22 11.54
CA ARG A 128 2.72 8.31 10.87
C ARG A 128 2.32 6.91 10.41
N TYR A 129 1.03 6.68 10.26
CA TYR A 129 0.50 5.49 9.62
C TYR A 129 -0.20 5.87 8.32
N MET A 130 0.07 5.11 7.26
CA MET A 130 -0.81 5.06 6.09
C MET A 130 -1.82 3.94 6.31
N ARG A 131 -3.10 4.28 6.23
CA ARG A 131 -4.21 3.37 6.44
C ARG A 131 -4.88 3.01 5.12
N GLY A 132 -5.13 1.72 4.95
CA GLY A 132 -5.95 1.20 3.87
C GLY A 132 -7.09 0.31 4.36
N HIS A 133 -8.11 0.18 3.53
CA HIS A 133 -9.04 -0.96 3.60
C HIS A 133 -8.27 -2.22 3.23
N PHE A 134 -8.52 -3.31 3.95
CA PHE A 134 -7.78 -4.56 3.77
C PHE A 134 -8.61 -5.62 3.05
N VAL A 135 -8.19 -6.89 3.12
CA VAL A 135 -8.64 -7.97 2.23
C VAL A 135 -10.16 -8.15 2.28
N ARG A 136 -10.76 -8.24 3.46
CA ARG A 136 -12.21 -8.46 3.57
C ARG A 136 -12.98 -7.27 2.97
N SER A 137 -12.54 -6.05 3.25
CA SER A 137 -13.18 -4.84 2.78
C SER A 137 -13.25 -4.77 1.26
N ILE A 138 -12.19 -5.18 0.57
CA ILE A 138 -12.12 -5.05 -0.90
C ILE A 138 -12.76 -6.24 -1.64
N TYR A 139 -12.60 -7.47 -1.15
CA TYR A 139 -13.08 -8.69 -1.83
C TYR A 139 -14.48 -9.13 -1.38
N ASP A 140 -14.82 -8.88 -0.11
CA ASP A 140 -16.11 -9.32 0.44
C ASP A 140 -17.16 -8.20 0.34
N MET A 141 -16.82 -6.98 0.75
CA MET A 141 -17.81 -5.90 0.84
C MET A 141 -17.91 -5.06 -0.43
N ALA A 142 -16.80 -4.56 -0.96
CA ALA A 142 -16.86 -3.73 -2.17
C ALA A 142 -17.33 -4.56 -3.37
N TRP A 143 -16.71 -5.71 -3.64
CA TRP A 143 -17.07 -6.52 -4.79
C TRP A 143 -18.54 -7.00 -4.78
N ARG A 144 -19.06 -7.49 -3.65
CA ARG A 144 -20.45 -7.98 -3.57
C ARG A 144 -21.51 -6.89 -3.71
N ASN A 145 -21.18 -5.64 -3.45
CA ASN A 145 -22.12 -4.52 -3.56
C ASN A 145 -22.05 -3.79 -4.93
N PHE A 146 -21.05 -4.11 -5.77
CA PHE A 146 -20.89 -3.54 -7.11
C PHE A 146 -21.04 -4.58 -8.24
N GLY A 147 -21.10 -5.87 -7.92
CA GLY A 147 -21.31 -6.98 -8.85
C GLY A 147 -22.78 -7.35 -9.09
#